data_AF-A0A015JWR0-F1
#
_entry.id   AF-A0A015JWR0-F1
#
_cell.length_a   1.000
_cell.length_b   1.000
_cell.length_c   1.000
_cell.angle_alpha   90.00
_cell.angle_beta   90.00
_cell.angle_gamma   90.00
#
_symmetry.space_group_name_H-M   'P 1'
#
loop_
_entity.id
_entity.type
_entity.pdbx_description
1 polymer ?
#
loop_
_entity_poly.entity_id
_entity_poly.type
_entity_poly.pdbx_seq_one_letter_code
_entity_poly.pdbx_strand_id
1 'polypeptide(L)'
;MCAQLIDATKQGLTIRPSVQQRDSEIFGKLSVPYWMGKDHNSFKDRCNIKKQEGTNRGNFGVKSMMDILCFSIEKEMNQVNSKDFSVTEMKRGPDPHIYKFWYNELTRAQQMEESLYVEDLNLISTHALQIAQNYNKKYAQTFCDRDRKETEQRPSQYKLNEELKGIDYECLTKFLNTPPIEKYKSSILRSLKDRKSTIREDPLSIFELQLKAASLYLSSFSKKPDGQVCWVIAFRILCNIKSQMLESERNFSVGGPRSIIDDVWQALMIDKTFLKYR
;
A
#
# COMPACT_ATOMS: atom_id res chain seq x y z
N MET A 1 1.28 4.43 -48.77
CA MET A 1 2.47 3.78 -48.18
C MET A 1 2.08 2.70 -47.18
N CYS A 2 1.55 3.03 -45.99
CA CYS A 2 1.24 2.03 -44.95
C CYS A 2 0.32 0.89 -45.42
N ALA A 3 -0.70 1.19 -46.24
CA ALA A 3 -1.59 0.17 -46.81
C ALA A 3 -0.88 -0.84 -47.73
N GLN A 4 0.13 -0.40 -48.49
CA GLN A 4 0.94 -1.28 -49.35
C GLN A 4 1.98 -2.06 -48.53
N LEU A 5 2.44 -1.50 -47.40
CA LEU A 5 3.38 -2.16 -46.49
C LEU A 5 2.73 -3.30 -45.69
N ILE A 6 1.42 -3.24 -45.41
CA ILE A 6 0.67 -4.33 -44.77
C ILE A 6 0.74 -5.61 -45.61
N ASP A 7 0.77 -5.46 -46.93
CA ASP A 7 0.76 -6.54 -47.91
C ASP A 7 2.13 -6.85 -48.50
N ALA A 8 3.18 -6.14 -48.07
CA ALA A 8 4.50 -6.23 -48.68
C ALA A 8 5.12 -7.64 -48.51
N THR A 9 4.94 -8.26 -47.34
CA THR A 9 5.47 -9.61 -47.07
C THR A 9 4.81 -10.68 -47.94
N LYS A 10 3.48 -10.62 -48.13
CA LYS A 10 2.76 -11.56 -49.01
C LYS A 10 3.02 -11.32 -50.51
N GLN A 11 3.46 -10.13 -50.88
CA GLN A 11 3.83 -9.76 -52.25
C GLN A 11 5.35 -9.90 -52.52
N GLY A 12 6.14 -10.36 -51.55
CA GLY A 12 7.60 -10.50 -51.69
C GLY A 12 8.34 -9.17 -51.82
N LEU A 13 7.71 -8.07 -51.41
CA LEU A 13 8.28 -6.73 -51.49
C LEU A 13 9.04 -6.38 -50.20
N THR A 14 10.23 -5.82 -50.36
CA THR A 14 11.06 -5.32 -49.26
C THR A 14 11.31 -3.83 -49.41
N ILE A 15 11.32 -3.11 -48.30
CA ILE A 15 11.67 -1.68 -48.30
C ILE A 15 13.16 -1.56 -48.57
N ARG A 16 13.53 -0.81 -49.62
CA ARG A 16 14.94 -0.56 -49.93
C ARG A 16 15.56 0.32 -48.84
N PRO A 17 16.80 0.04 -48.38
CA PRO A 17 17.48 0.85 -47.37
C PRO A 17 17.58 2.34 -47.71
N SER A 18 17.76 2.66 -49.00
CA SER A 18 17.80 4.06 -49.48
C SER A 18 16.47 4.81 -49.34
N VAL A 19 15.33 4.10 -49.43
CA VAL A 19 14.00 4.68 -49.22
C VAL A 19 13.77 4.91 -47.73
N GLN A 20 14.17 3.96 -46.89
CA GLN A 20 14.08 4.10 -45.44
C GLN A 20 14.92 5.28 -44.92
N GLN A 21 16.15 5.46 -45.45
CA GLN A 21 17.02 6.58 -45.07
C GLN A 21 16.43 7.92 -45.50
N ARG A 22 15.92 8.00 -46.74
CA ARG A 22 15.22 9.20 -47.24
C ARG A 22 13.98 9.54 -46.39
N ASP A 23 13.13 8.56 -46.12
CA ASP A 23 11.92 8.76 -45.32
C ASP A 23 12.27 9.15 -43.88
N SER A 24 13.34 8.61 -43.31
CA SER A 24 13.84 9.03 -42.00
C SER A 24 14.36 10.48 -42.00
N GLU A 25 15.04 10.91 -43.06
CA GLU A 25 15.53 12.29 -43.19
C GLU A 25 14.39 13.31 -43.38
N ILE A 26 13.31 12.90 -44.06
CA ILE A 26 12.13 13.74 -44.35
C ILE A 26 11.18 13.76 -43.15
N PHE A 27 10.73 12.58 -42.70
CA PHE A 27 9.67 12.44 -41.71
C PHE A 27 10.19 12.33 -40.27
N GLY A 28 11.45 11.94 -40.07
CA GLY A 28 12.06 11.89 -38.74
C GLY A 28 12.23 13.26 -38.07
N LYS A 29 12.13 14.35 -38.86
CA LYS A 29 12.13 15.73 -38.36
C LYS A 29 10.75 16.24 -37.93
N LEU A 30 9.68 15.47 -38.17
CA LEU A 30 8.33 15.86 -37.77
C LEU A 30 8.15 15.75 -36.26
N SER A 31 7.44 16.73 -35.68
CA SER A 31 7.10 16.70 -34.26
C SER A 31 6.16 15.54 -33.96
N VAL A 32 6.55 14.69 -33.01
CA VAL A 32 5.68 13.61 -32.49
C VAL A 32 4.53 14.24 -31.69
N PRO A 33 3.26 13.86 -31.95
CA PRO A 33 2.11 14.32 -31.17
C PRO A 33 2.26 14.03 -29.68
N TYR A 34 1.71 14.92 -28.85
CA TYR A 34 1.81 14.87 -27.39
C TYR A 34 1.36 13.52 -26.84
N TRP A 35 0.23 13.01 -27.36
CA TRP A 35 -0.37 11.75 -26.92
C TRP A 35 0.43 10.50 -27.28
N MET A 36 1.39 10.58 -28.22
CA MET A 36 2.22 9.45 -28.65
C MET A 36 3.55 9.32 -27.90
N GLY A 37 3.97 10.32 -27.12
CA GLY A 37 5.23 10.26 -26.37
C GLY A 37 5.17 9.24 -25.23
N LYS A 38 5.73 8.03 -25.43
CA LYS A 38 5.79 6.96 -24.41
C LYS A 38 7.10 6.89 -23.62
N ASP A 39 8.10 7.73 -23.92
CA ASP A 39 9.42 7.63 -23.29
C ASP A 39 9.63 8.64 -22.17
N HIS A 40 10.29 8.22 -21.08
CA HIS A 40 10.59 9.04 -19.89
C HIS A 40 11.28 10.38 -20.16
N ASN A 41 11.97 10.55 -21.31
CA ASN A 41 12.51 11.86 -21.71
C ASN A 41 11.42 12.87 -22.10
N SER A 42 10.26 12.41 -22.57
CA SER A 42 9.10 13.27 -22.84
C SER A 42 8.49 13.85 -21.56
N PHE A 43 8.79 13.30 -20.38
CA PHE A 43 8.28 13.84 -19.11
C PHE A 43 8.92 15.19 -18.76
N LYS A 44 10.21 15.39 -19.10
CA LYS A 44 10.88 16.70 -18.98
C LYS A 44 10.24 17.74 -19.90
N ASP A 45 9.87 17.34 -21.11
CA ASP A 45 9.19 18.22 -22.08
C ASP A 45 7.73 18.49 -21.68
N ARG A 46 7.01 17.50 -21.13
CA ARG A 46 5.66 17.69 -20.53
C ARG A 46 5.67 18.70 -19.37
N CYS A 47 6.71 18.67 -18.53
CA CYS A 47 6.87 19.65 -17.45
C CYS A 47 7.20 21.07 -17.95
N ASN A 48 7.90 21.21 -19.08
CA ASN A 48 8.18 22.51 -19.68
C ASN A 48 6.93 23.14 -20.30
N ILE A 49 5.99 22.33 -20.81
CA ILE A 49 4.67 22.80 -21.28
C ILE A 49 3.84 23.35 -20.10
N LYS A 50 3.85 22.68 -18.93
CA LYS A 50 3.16 23.16 -17.72
C LYS A 50 3.71 24.49 -17.18
N LYS A 51 4.99 24.81 -17.40
CA LYS A 51 5.63 26.04 -16.90
C LYS A 51 5.31 27.29 -17.73
N GLN A 52 4.66 27.16 -18.90
CA GLN A 52 4.37 28.28 -19.80
C GLN A 52 2.92 28.77 -19.73
N GLU A 53 2.09 28.24 -18.83
CA GLU A 53 0.72 28.73 -18.59
C GLU A 53 0.67 30.19 -18.08
N GLY A 54 1.79 30.78 -17.66
CA GLY A 54 1.87 32.15 -17.15
C GLY A 54 2.21 33.22 -18.20
N THR A 55 2.52 32.85 -19.45
CA THR A 55 2.94 33.81 -20.48
C THR A 55 2.11 33.64 -21.74
N ASN A 56 1.32 34.68 -22.07
CA ASN A 56 0.57 34.86 -23.31
C ASN A 56 1.46 34.72 -24.57
N ARG A 57 1.79 33.50 -24.98
CA ARG A 57 2.37 33.18 -26.29
C ARG A 57 1.66 31.96 -26.87
N GLY A 58 1.08 32.17 -28.06
CA GLY A 58 0.16 31.25 -28.70
C GLY A 58 0.71 29.85 -28.98
N ASN A 59 -0.20 28.87 -28.89
CA ASN A 59 -0.29 27.65 -29.70
C ASN A 59 1.01 26.92 -30.06
N PHE A 60 1.92 26.71 -29.11
CA PHE A 60 3.00 25.73 -29.25
C PHE A 60 2.69 24.46 -28.46
N GLY A 61 2.25 23.41 -29.16
CA GLY A 61 2.31 22.03 -28.68
C GLY A 61 1.03 21.20 -28.80
N VAL A 62 -0.15 21.83 -28.73
CA VAL A 62 -1.44 21.14 -28.85
C VAL A 62 -2.03 21.43 -30.22
N LYS A 63 -1.79 20.55 -31.19
CA LYS A 63 -2.21 20.76 -32.59
C LYS A 63 -3.35 19.85 -33.02
N SER A 64 -3.60 18.75 -32.31
CA SER A 64 -4.65 17.78 -32.65
C SER A 64 -5.70 17.65 -31.54
N MET A 65 -6.91 17.22 -31.91
CA MET A 65 -7.98 16.89 -30.97
C MET A 65 -7.54 15.86 -29.91
N MET A 66 -6.66 14.93 -30.28
CA MET A 66 -6.10 13.94 -29.37
C MET A 66 -5.16 14.55 -28.32
N ASP A 67 -4.39 15.57 -28.69
CA ASP A 67 -3.54 16.29 -27.74
C ASP A 67 -4.40 17.06 -26.72
N ILE A 68 -5.52 17.66 -27.17
CA ILE A 68 -6.49 18.34 -26.29
C ILE A 68 -7.10 17.34 -25.31
N LEU A 69 -7.58 16.20 -25.80
CA LEU A 69 -8.17 15.15 -24.96
C LEU A 69 -7.16 14.62 -23.93
N CYS A 70 -5.93 14.32 -24.34
CA CYS A 70 -4.90 13.87 -23.42
C CYS A 70 -4.57 14.92 -22.35
N PHE A 71 -4.46 16.19 -22.73
CA PHE A 71 -4.23 17.27 -21.79
C PHE A 71 -5.38 17.43 -20.80
N SER A 72 -6.62 17.41 -21.28
CA SER A 72 -7.82 17.48 -20.42
C SER A 72 -7.88 16.31 -19.43
N ILE A 73 -7.64 15.08 -19.88
CA ILE A 73 -7.61 13.90 -19.00
C ILE A 73 -6.49 14.03 -17.97
N GLU A 74 -5.28 14.43 -18.37
CA GLU A 74 -4.18 14.63 -17.43
C GLU A 74 -4.50 15.71 -16.40
N LYS A 75 -5.16 16.80 -16.80
CA LYS A 75 -5.59 17.87 -15.89
C LYS A 75 -6.58 17.34 -14.84
N GLU A 76 -7.60 16.62 -15.26
CA GLU A 76 -8.58 15.98 -14.37
C GLU A 76 -7.91 14.94 -13.45
N MET A 77 -7.03 14.10 -13.99
CA MET A 77 -6.26 13.14 -13.19
C MET A 77 -5.38 13.83 -12.14
N ASN A 78 -4.75 14.95 -12.49
CA ASN A 78 -3.95 15.74 -11.54
C ASN A 78 -4.82 16.38 -10.46
N GLN A 79 -6.06 16.78 -10.78
CA GLN A 79 -7.02 17.26 -9.79
C GLN A 79 -7.46 16.13 -8.85
N VAL A 80 -7.77 14.94 -9.37
CA VAL A 80 -8.11 13.75 -8.55
C VAL A 80 -6.94 13.32 -7.65
N ASN A 81 -5.70 13.44 -8.15
CA ASN A 81 -4.49 13.14 -7.38
C ASN A 81 -4.06 14.29 -6.45
N SER A 82 -4.76 15.43 -6.46
CA SER A 82 -4.47 16.53 -5.56
C SER A 82 -4.79 16.15 -4.12
N LYS A 83 -4.07 16.75 -3.16
CA LYS A 83 -4.36 16.55 -1.74
C LYS A 83 -5.77 17.02 -1.36
N ASP A 84 -6.33 17.96 -2.13
CA ASP A 84 -7.65 18.56 -1.90
C ASP A 84 -8.80 17.64 -2.33
N PHE A 85 -8.55 16.70 -3.24
CA PHE A 85 -9.50 15.64 -3.60
C PHE A 85 -9.47 14.46 -2.60
N SER A 86 -8.63 14.52 -1.57
CA SER A 86 -8.65 13.53 -0.50
C SER A 86 -9.96 13.65 0.29
N VAL A 87 -10.88 12.72 0.05
CA VAL A 87 -12.19 12.62 0.73
C VAL A 87 -12.05 12.42 2.25
N THR A 88 -10.84 12.12 2.73
CA THR A 88 -10.55 11.91 4.14
C THR A 88 -9.76 13.09 4.71
N GLU A 89 -10.33 13.81 5.68
CA GLU A 89 -9.55 14.66 6.58
C GLU A 89 -8.39 13.84 7.14
N MET A 90 -7.15 14.28 6.88
CA MET A 90 -5.98 13.65 7.49
C MET A 90 -6.00 13.93 8.98
N LYS A 91 -6.63 13.03 9.75
CA LYS A 91 -6.61 13.10 11.21
C LYS A 91 -5.16 13.09 11.68
N ARG A 92 -4.78 14.11 12.45
CA ARG A 92 -3.47 14.20 13.10
C ARG A 92 -3.47 13.27 14.31
N GLY A 93 -2.79 12.14 14.19
CA GLY A 93 -2.58 11.21 15.31
C GLY A 93 -3.04 9.77 14.99
N PRO A 94 -2.68 8.83 15.87
CA PRO A 94 -3.07 7.43 15.72
C PRO A 94 -4.59 7.29 15.80
N ASP A 95 -5.12 6.17 15.29
CA ASP A 95 -6.51 5.83 15.46
C ASP A 95 -6.84 5.77 16.96
N PRO A 96 -7.84 6.54 17.42
CA PRO A 96 -8.12 6.66 18.85
C PRO A 96 -8.54 5.34 19.49
N HIS A 97 -9.15 4.42 18.74
CA HIS A 97 -9.64 3.15 19.27
C HIS A 97 -8.49 2.17 19.47
N ILE A 98 -7.59 2.07 18.50
CA ILE A 98 -6.40 1.22 18.60
C ILE A 98 -5.47 1.74 19.70
N TYR A 99 -5.30 3.07 19.77
CA TYR A 99 -4.54 3.71 20.84
C TYR A 99 -5.16 3.43 22.23
N LYS A 100 -6.48 3.63 22.37
CA LYS A 100 -7.21 3.40 23.63
C LYS A 100 -7.14 1.94 24.07
N PHE A 101 -7.25 0.99 23.15
CA PHE A 101 -7.05 -0.44 23.47
C PHE A 101 -5.69 -0.69 24.12
N TRP A 102 -4.59 -0.25 23.50
CA TRP A 102 -3.25 -0.40 24.05
C TRP A 102 -3.07 0.33 25.39
N TYR A 103 -3.59 1.56 25.47
CA TYR A 103 -3.47 2.37 26.68
C TYR A 103 -4.21 1.76 27.87
N ASN A 104 -5.44 1.28 27.67
CA ASN A 104 -6.22 0.60 28.72
C ASN A 104 -5.47 -0.61 29.28
N GLU A 105 -4.83 -1.39 28.40
CA GLU A 105 -4.03 -2.55 28.78
C GLU A 105 -2.78 -2.17 29.57
N LEU A 106 -2.11 -1.10 29.17
CA LEU A 106 -0.96 -0.57 29.90
C LEU A 106 -1.38 -0.04 31.29
N THR A 107 -2.48 0.70 31.38
CA THR A 107 -3.02 1.20 32.66
C THR A 107 -3.43 0.04 33.56
N ARG A 108 -4.09 -0.99 33.02
CA ARG A 108 -4.43 -2.20 33.77
C ARG A 108 -3.17 -2.88 34.32
N ALA A 109 -2.13 -2.99 33.49
CA ALA A 109 -0.86 -3.58 33.91
C ALA A 109 -0.16 -2.77 35.02
N GLN A 110 -0.23 -1.45 34.98
CA GLN A 110 0.33 -0.57 36.02
C GLN A 110 -0.44 -0.64 37.35
N GLN A 111 -1.74 -0.93 37.29
CA GLN A 111 -2.60 -1.07 38.47
C GLN A 111 -2.50 -2.46 39.12
N MET A 112 -1.94 -3.46 38.41
CA MET A 112 -1.66 -4.77 38.98
C MET A 112 -0.44 -4.69 39.91
N GLU A 113 -0.51 -5.34 41.07
CA GLU A 113 0.60 -5.39 42.04
C GLU A 113 1.84 -6.09 41.45
N GLU A 114 1.66 -6.95 40.45
CA GLU A 114 2.73 -7.63 39.72
C GLU A 114 3.26 -6.77 38.55
N SER A 115 4.48 -6.24 38.69
CA SER A 115 5.19 -5.52 37.61
C SER A 115 5.49 -6.38 36.37
N LEU A 116 5.29 -7.69 36.46
CA LEU A 116 5.61 -8.67 35.42
C LEU A 116 4.77 -8.50 34.15
N TYR A 117 3.51 -8.07 34.24
CA TYR A 117 2.67 -7.85 33.05
C TYR A 117 3.14 -6.61 32.28
N VAL A 118 3.62 -5.58 32.96
CA VAL A 118 4.23 -4.40 32.32
C VAL A 118 5.51 -4.80 31.58
N GLU A 119 6.33 -5.68 32.17
CA GLU A 119 7.53 -6.22 31.49
C GLU A 119 7.16 -6.97 30.20
N ASP A 120 6.11 -7.78 30.21
CA ASP A 120 5.64 -8.49 29.02
C ASP A 120 5.10 -7.55 27.94
N LEU A 121 4.36 -6.50 28.31
CA LEU A 121 3.90 -5.47 27.36
C LEU A 121 5.08 -4.71 26.74
N ASN A 122 6.10 -4.39 27.54
CA ASN A 122 7.34 -3.76 27.06
C ASN A 122 8.14 -4.68 26.13
N LEU A 123 8.14 -5.99 26.41
CA LEU A 123 8.76 -6.99 25.54
C LEU A 123 8.06 -7.04 24.17
N ILE A 124 6.72 -7.07 24.15
CA ILE A 124 5.91 -7.00 22.93
C ILE A 124 6.24 -5.72 22.15
N SER A 125 6.25 -4.57 22.84
CA SER A 125 6.54 -3.27 22.24
C SER A 125 7.93 -3.20 21.59
N THR A 126 8.93 -3.73 22.29
CA THR A 126 10.31 -3.77 21.78
C THR A 126 10.41 -4.59 20.51
N HIS A 127 9.78 -5.78 20.49
CA HIS A 127 9.79 -6.63 19.30
C HIS A 127 8.95 -6.05 18.15
N ALA A 128 7.80 -5.46 18.42
CA ALA A 128 6.99 -4.79 17.42
C ALA A 128 7.75 -3.63 16.75
N LEU A 129 8.49 -2.84 17.54
CA LEU A 129 9.35 -1.78 17.03
C LEU A 129 10.49 -2.34 16.15
N GLN A 130 11.16 -3.41 16.57
CA GLN A 130 12.21 -4.07 15.78
C GLN A 130 11.67 -4.61 14.46
N ILE A 131 10.49 -5.24 14.47
CA ILE A 131 9.83 -5.73 13.25
C ILE A 131 9.55 -4.57 12.30
N ALA A 132 8.98 -3.48 12.79
CA ALA A 132 8.69 -2.31 11.96
C ALA A 132 9.95 -1.68 11.36
N GLN A 133 11.01 -1.53 12.15
CA GLN A 133 12.28 -0.98 11.67
C GLN A 133 12.94 -1.88 10.62
N ASN A 134 12.95 -3.19 10.85
CA ASN A 134 13.52 -4.16 9.93
C ASN A 134 12.74 -4.22 8.60
N TYR A 135 11.42 -4.20 8.67
CA TYR A 135 10.56 -4.17 7.49
C TYR A 135 10.83 -2.92 6.65
N ASN A 136 10.79 -1.73 7.26
CA ASN A 136 11.03 -0.47 6.56
C ASN A 136 12.45 -0.42 5.95
N LYS A 137 13.46 -0.95 6.66
CA LYS A 137 14.83 -1.04 6.14
C LYS A 137 14.91 -1.94 4.91
N LYS A 138 14.28 -3.12 4.95
CA LYS A 138 14.25 -4.06 3.82
C LYS A 138 13.50 -3.48 2.62
N TYR A 139 12.32 -2.90 2.86
CA TYR A 139 11.54 -2.21 1.83
C TYR A 139 12.37 -1.11 1.16
N ALA A 140 12.98 -0.21 1.94
CA ALA A 140 13.82 0.86 1.41
C ALA A 140 15.02 0.33 0.61
N GLN A 141 15.66 -0.75 1.06
CA GLN A 141 16.76 -1.39 0.32
C GLN A 141 16.30 -1.93 -1.03
N THR A 142 15.17 -2.64 -1.09
CA THR A 142 14.61 -3.17 -2.34
C THR A 142 14.26 -2.07 -3.34
N PHE A 143 13.77 -0.92 -2.87
CA PHE A 143 13.54 0.25 -3.73
C PHE A 143 14.84 0.94 -4.17
N CYS A 144 15.81 1.16 -3.29
CA CYS A 144 17.10 1.78 -3.64
C CYS A 144 17.94 0.91 -4.60
N ASP A 145 17.93 -0.41 -4.41
CA ASP A 145 18.63 -1.35 -5.30
C ASP A 145 18.04 -1.34 -6.71
N ARG A 146 16.76 -0.99 -6.85
CA ARG A 146 16.10 -0.78 -8.14
C ARG A 146 16.60 0.49 -8.81
N ASP A 147 16.61 1.63 -8.12
CA ASP A 147 17.10 2.91 -8.69
C ASP A 147 18.55 2.79 -9.17
N ARG A 148 19.36 1.94 -8.51
CA ARG A 148 20.75 1.67 -8.91
C ARG A 148 20.86 0.75 -10.13
N LYS A 149 19.97 -0.25 -10.25
CA LYS A 149 19.95 -1.25 -11.34
C LYS A 149 19.19 -0.80 -12.59
N GLU A 150 18.35 0.24 -12.51
CA GLU A 150 17.73 0.87 -13.68
C GLU A 150 18.76 1.46 -14.67
N THR A 151 20.03 1.60 -14.25
CA THR A 151 21.15 1.98 -15.11
C THR A 151 21.66 0.86 -16.03
N GLU A 152 21.34 -0.42 -15.80
CA GLU A 152 21.95 -1.54 -16.56
C GLU A 152 20.99 -2.54 -17.22
N GLN A 153 19.73 -2.68 -16.81
CA GLN A 153 18.68 -3.38 -17.56
C GLN A 153 17.39 -3.31 -16.74
N ARG A 154 16.27 -2.89 -17.35
CA ARG A 154 14.96 -2.81 -16.67
C ARG A 154 14.61 -4.16 -16.04
N PRO A 155 14.62 -4.32 -14.70
CA PRO A 155 14.06 -5.51 -14.10
C PRO A 155 12.55 -5.50 -14.35
N SER A 156 12.00 -6.62 -14.81
CA SER A 156 10.56 -6.78 -14.99
C SER A 156 9.83 -6.52 -13.67
N GLN A 157 8.82 -5.64 -13.69
CA GLN A 157 7.97 -5.27 -12.54
C GLN A 157 7.45 -6.47 -11.73
N TYR A 158 7.35 -7.64 -12.36
CA TYR A 158 6.97 -8.90 -11.75
C TYR A 158 7.96 -9.39 -10.66
N LYS A 159 9.28 -9.24 -10.87
CA LYS A 159 10.31 -9.70 -9.92
C LYS A 159 10.29 -8.89 -8.61
N LEU A 160 10.05 -7.58 -8.71
CA LEU A 160 9.92 -6.70 -7.56
C LEU A 160 8.76 -7.13 -6.65
N ASN A 161 7.60 -7.45 -7.25
CA ASN A 161 6.44 -7.88 -6.49
C ASN A 161 6.67 -9.22 -5.76
N GLU A 162 7.46 -10.13 -6.33
CA GLU A 162 7.84 -11.38 -5.66
C GLU A 162 8.80 -11.15 -4.48
N GLU A 163 9.78 -10.26 -4.64
CA GLU A 163 10.71 -9.89 -3.56
C GLU A 163 9.98 -9.22 -2.39
N LEU A 164 9.06 -8.29 -2.68
CA LEU A 164 8.23 -7.64 -1.65
C LEU A 164 7.34 -8.65 -0.91
N LYS A 165 6.68 -9.58 -1.64
CA LYS A 165 5.92 -10.67 -1.02
C LYS A 165 6.79 -11.57 -0.13
N GLY A 166 8.05 -11.78 -0.49
CA GLY A 166 9.00 -12.51 0.34
C GLY A 166 9.27 -11.80 1.67
N ILE A 167 9.45 -10.48 1.63
CA ILE A 167 9.61 -9.65 2.83
C ILE A 167 8.35 -9.69 3.69
N ASP A 168 7.17 -9.60 3.08
CA ASP A 168 5.87 -9.68 3.77
C ASP A 168 5.73 -11.00 4.53
N TYR A 169 6.01 -12.12 3.86
CA TYR A 169 5.90 -13.45 4.46
C TYR A 169 6.88 -13.66 5.61
N GLU A 170 8.13 -13.22 5.45
CA GLU A 170 9.14 -13.31 6.50
C GLU A 170 8.73 -12.46 7.73
N CYS A 171 8.23 -11.25 7.48
CA CYS A 171 7.76 -10.34 8.52
C CYS A 171 6.54 -10.91 9.26
N LEU A 172 5.58 -11.47 8.51
CA LEU A 172 4.41 -12.15 9.08
C LEU A 172 4.81 -13.31 9.97
N THR A 173 5.73 -14.15 9.50
CA THR A 173 6.24 -15.30 10.28
C THR A 173 6.90 -14.83 11.57
N LYS A 174 7.68 -13.74 11.52
CA LYS A 174 8.30 -13.14 12.71
C LYS A 174 7.28 -12.54 13.67
N PHE A 175 6.28 -11.83 13.15
CA PHE A 175 5.20 -11.23 13.93
C PHE A 175 4.40 -12.28 14.71
N LEU A 176 4.05 -13.38 14.07
CA LEU A 176 3.31 -14.47 14.73
C LEU A 176 4.14 -15.15 15.82
N ASN A 177 5.44 -15.34 15.59
CA ASN A 177 6.30 -16.15 16.46
C ASN A 177 7.12 -15.36 17.50
N THR A 178 7.08 -14.03 17.48
CA THR A 178 7.90 -13.20 18.38
C THR A 178 7.01 -12.32 19.28
N PRO A 179 7.33 -12.16 20.58
CA PRO A 179 8.32 -12.94 21.34
C PRO A 179 7.94 -14.43 21.46
N PRO A 180 8.89 -15.34 21.72
CA PRO A 180 8.60 -16.72 22.09
C PRO A 180 7.77 -16.79 23.38
N ILE A 181 6.89 -17.78 23.51
CA ILE A 181 5.96 -17.91 24.64
C ILE A 181 6.72 -18.03 25.96
N GLU A 182 7.86 -18.72 25.95
CA GLU A 182 8.69 -18.99 27.12
C GLU A 182 9.30 -17.73 27.73
N LYS A 183 9.33 -16.62 26.97
CA LYS A 183 9.84 -15.33 27.45
C LYS A 183 8.82 -14.54 28.27
N TYR A 184 7.55 -14.92 28.25
CA TYR A 184 6.51 -14.25 29.02
C TYR A 184 6.60 -14.61 30.50
N LYS A 185 6.55 -13.59 31.37
CA LYS A 185 6.71 -13.74 32.81
C LYS A 185 5.39 -13.65 33.57
N SER A 186 4.43 -12.88 33.09
CA SER A 186 3.13 -12.72 33.75
C SER A 186 2.32 -14.01 33.76
N SER A 187 1.54 -14.21 34.81
CA SER A 187 0.59 -15.32 34.91
C SER A 187 -0.44 -15.33 33.76
N ILE A 188 -0.79 -14.16 33.23
CA ILE A 188 -1.71 -13.98 32.11
C ILE A 188 -1.14 -14.63 30.84
N LEU A 189 0.05 -14.22 30.40
CA LEU A 189 0.61 -14.66 29.12
C LEU A 189 1.42 -15.96 29.21
N ARG A 190 1.88 -16.36 30.40
CA ARG A 190 2.55 -17.65 30.61
C ARG A 190 1.63 -18.85 30.32
N SER A 191 0.32 -18.65 30.41
CA SER A 191 -0.68 -19.70 30.12
C SER A 191 -0.97 -19.92 28.63
N LEU A 192 -0.28 -19.20 27.73
CA LEU A 192 -0.39 -19.40 26.29
C LEU A 192 0.01 -20.82 25.90
N LYS A 193 -0.83 -21.45 25.08
CA LYS A 193 -0.56 -22.77 24.49
C LYS A 193 0.43 -22.67 23.35
N ASP A 194 1.08 -23.79 22.99
CA ASP A 194 2.00 -23.83 21.86
C ASP A 194 1.28 -23.39 20.57
N ARG A 195 1.90 -22.45 19.84
CA ARG A 195 1.37 -21.86 18.60
C ARG A 195 1.24 -22.90 17.47
N LYS A 196 1.85 -24.07 17.63
CA LYS A 196 1.76 -25.20 16.68
C LYS A 196 0.47 -26.00 16.83
N SER A 197 -0.14 -26.04 18.01
CA SER A 197 -1.40 -26.73 18.24
C SER A 197 -2.56 -25.77 17.97
N THR A 198 -3.09 -25.79 16.74
CA THR A 198 -4.35 -25.12 16.36
C THR A 198 -4.39 -23.60 16.63
N ILE A 199 -3.84 -22.84 15.68
CA ILE A 199 -3.79 -21.36 15.63
C ILE A 199 -5.16 -20.65 15.75
N ARG A 200 -6.31 -21.35 15.83
CA ARG A 200 -7.60 -20.74 15.47
C ARG A 200 -8.65 -20.54 16.57
N GLU A 201 -8.48 -21.02 17.80
CA GLU A 201 -9.64 -21.02 18.72
C GLU A 201 -9.36 -20.59 20.17
N ASP A 202 -8.10 -20.42 20.57
CA ASP A 202 -7.80 -20.02 21.95
C ASP A 202 -7.94 -18.50 22.15
N PRO A 203 -8.86 -18.02 23.01
CA PRO A 203 -9.10 -16.59 23.20
C PRO A 203 -7.87 -15.81 23.66
N LEU A 204 -7.00 -16.45 24.44
CA LEU A 204 -5.78 -15.83 24.95
C LEU A 204 -4.74 -15.62 23.83
N SER A 205 -4.62 -16.59 22.92
CA SER A 205 -3.77 -16.45 21.73
C SER A 205 -4.26 -15.33 20.79
N ILE A 206 -5.58 -15.17 20.64
CA ILE A 206 -6.17 -14.04 19.88
C ILE A 206 -5.86 -12.72 20.59
N PHE A 207 -6.01 -12.68 21.92
CA PHE A 207 -5.70 -11.50 22.72
C PHE A 207 -4.21 -11.10 22.62
N GLU A 208 -3.29 -12.06 22.67
CA GLU A 208 -1.86 -11.84 22.44
C GLU A 208 -1.62 -11.20 21.06
N LEU A 209 -2.26 -11.72 20.01
CA LEU A 209 -2.16 -11.16 18.66
C LEU A 209 -2.71 -9.73 18.60
N GLN A 210 -3.79 -9.42 19.33
CA GLN A 210 -4.33 -8.06 19.42
C GLN A 210 -3.34 -7.10 20.07
N LEU A 211 -2.68 -7.50 21.17
CA LEU A 211 -1.63 -6.72 21.80
C LEU A 211 -0.46 -6.45 20.84
N LYS A 212 0.03 -7.48 20.15
CA LYS A 212 1.10 -7.35 19.14
C LYS A 212 0.69 -6.41 18.00
N ALA A 213 -0.52 -6.55 17.48
CA ALA A 213 -1.03 -5.73 16.39
C ALA A 213 -1.16 -4.25 16.77
N ALA A 214 -1.74 -3.96 17.94
CA ALA A 214 -1.85 -2.60 18.45
C ALA A 214 -0.48 -1.96 18.67
N SER A 215 0.46 -2.72 19.23
CA SER A 215 1.83 -2.26 19.44
C SER A 215 2.57 -1.98 18.12
N LEU A 216 2.41 -2.86 17.12
CA LEU A 216 2.98 -2.70 15.79
C LEU A 216 2.39 -1.48 15.07
N TYR A 217 1.09 -1.23 15.22
CA TYR A 217 0.43 -0.04 14.71
C TYR A 217 1.03 1.23 15.31
N LEU A 218 1.12 1.33 16.64
CA LEU A 218 1.68 2.49 17.31
C LEU A 218 3.16 2.71 16.97
N SER A 219 3.92 1.64 16.83
CA SER A 219 5.35 1.69 16.43
C SER A 219 5.55 2.14 14.97
N SER A 220 4.59 1.87 14.09
CA SER A 220 4.67 2.19 12.67
C SER A 220 3.97 3.51 12.29
N PHE A 221 3.04 3.99 13.10
CA PHE A 221 2.27 5.21 12.82
C PHE A 221 3.15 6.47 12.72
N SER A 222 4.16 6.58 13.59
CA SER A 222 5.06 7.75 13.67
C SER A 222 6.06 7.85 12.51
N LYS A 223 6.38 6.73 11.86
CA LYS A 223 7.37 6.64 10.77
C LYS A 223 6.67 6.31 9.45
N LYS A 224 5.92 7.27 8.92
CA LYS A 224 5.36 7.20 7.56
C LYS A 224 6.49 7.41 6.54
N PRO A 225 6.92 6.33 5.87
CA PRO A 225 6.79 6.35 4.42
C PRO A 225 6.26 5.01 3.91
N ASP A 226 5.26 5.08 3.05
CA ASP A 226 4.92 4.11 2.00
C ASP A 226 4.99 2.61 2.39
N GLY A 227 3.87 2.12 2.92
CA GLY A 227 3.68 0.72 3.30
C GLY A 227 3.78 0.52 4.81
N GLN A 228 2.73 0.92 5.55
CA GLN A 228 2.71 0.69 6.98
C GLN A 228 2.63 -0.83 7.21
N VAL A 229 3.73 -1.43 7.64
CA VAL A 229 3.87 -2.86 7.99
C VAL A 229 2.68 -3.41 8.78
N CYS A 230 2.07 -2.59 9.63
CA CYS A 230 0.91 -2.97 10.43
C CYS A 230 -0.33 -3.31 9.57
N TRP A 231 -0.55 -2.61 8.45
CA TRP A 231 -1.65 -2.91 7.53
C TRP A 231 -1.36 -4.07 6.60
N VAL A 232 -0.09 -4.41 6.37
CA VAL A 232 0.24 -5.59 5.58
C VAL A 232 0.11 -6.84 6.45
N ILE A 233 0.65 -6.78 7.67
CA ILE A 233 0.84 -7.95 8.52
C ILE A 233 -0.35 -8.18 9.47
N ALA A 234 -0.93 -7.12 10.03
CA ALA A 234 -1.88 -7.21 11.13
C ALA A 234 -3.28 -6.67 10.80
N PHE A 235 -3.59 -6.42 9.51
CA PHE A 235 -4.85 -5.81 9.08
C PHE A 235 -6.10 -6.41 9.72
N ARG A 236 -6.26 -7.73 9.60
CA ARG A 236 -7.44 -8.45 10.11
C ARG A 236 -7.59 -8.26 11.63
N ILE A 237 -6.47 -8.30 12.36
CA ILE A 237 -6.47 -8.13 13.82
C ILE A 237 -6.79 -6.68 14.20
N LEU A 238 -6.27 -5.70 13.47
CA LEU A 238 -6.59 -4.28 13.68
C LEU A 238 -8.07 -3.99 13.42
N CYS A 239 -8.67 -4.59 12.39
CA CYS A 239 -10.10 -4.53 12.13
C CYS A 239 -10.91 -5.12 13.30
N ASN A 240 -10.46 -6.25 13.84
CA ASN A 240 -11.10 -6.88 15.00
C ASN A 240 -11.07 -5.95 16.22
N ILE A 241 -9.90 -5.39 16.57
CA ILE A 241 -9.76 -4.41 17.67
C ILE A 241 -10.70 -3.23 17.45
N LYS A 242 -10.72 -2.68 16.23
CA LYS A 242 -11.57 -1.54 15.89
C LYS A 242 -13.05 -1.86 16.09
N SER A 243 -13.50 -3.02 15.64
CA SER A 243 -14.90 -3.45 15.77
C SER A 243 -15.33 -3.61 17.23
N GLN A 244 -14.48 -4.24 18.05
CA GLN A 244 -14.73 -4.43 19.49
C GLN A 244 -14.76 -3.10 20.24
N MET A 245 -13.81 -2.21 19.95
CA MET A 245 -13.77 -0.89 20.59
C MET A 245 -14.99 -0.04 20.22
N LEU A 246 -15.45 -0.09 18.95
CA LEU A 246 -16.66 0.62 18.52
C LEU A 246 -17.93 0.11 19.21
N GLU A 247 -18.03 -1.20 19.44
CA GLU A 247 -19.13 -1.78 20.22
C GLU A 247 -19.10 -1.28 21.66
N SER A 248 -17.92 -1.32 22.30
CA SER A 248 -17.75 -0.89 23.69
C SER A 248 -18.10 0.58 23.93
N GLU A 249 -17.93 1.45 22.93
CA GLU A 249 -18.25 2.87 23.04
C GLU A 249 -19.74 3.17 22.90
N ARG A 250 -20.45 2.35 22.12
CA ARG A 250 -21.84 2.64 21.76
C ARG A 250 -22.86 1.97 22.67
N ASN A 251 -22.44 1.09 23.59
CA ASN A 251 -23.31 0.35 24.52
C ASN A 251 -24.57 -0.22 23.82
N PHE A 252 -24.46 -0.67 22.57
CA PHE A 252 -25.62 -1.11 21.81
C PHE A 252 -26.15 -2.42 22.41
N SER A 253 -27.35 -2.36 22.98
CA SER A 253 -28.13 -3.54 23.42
C SER A 253 -28.71 -4.34 22.26
N VAL A 254 -28.52 -3.90 21.01
CA VAL A 254 -29.04 -4.53 19.79
C VAL A 254 -27.94 -4.62 18.73
N GLY A 255 -27.45 -5.84 18.49
CA GLY A 255 -26.64 -6.19 17.32
C GLY A 255 -25.15 -5.83 17.41
N GLY A 256 -24.38 -6.61 18.17
CA GLY A 256 -22.91 -6.54 18.21
C GLY A 256 -22.21 -6.98 16.91
N PRO A 257 -20.89 -6.77 16.80
CA PRO A 257 -20.09 -7.18 15.65
C PRO A 257 -20.14 -8.70 15.52
N ARG A 258 -20.54 -9.16 14.33
CA ARG A 258 -20.56 -10.60 14.01
C ARG A 258 -19.27 -10.97 13.32
N SER A 259 -18.57 -11.97 13.87
CA SER A 259 -17.50 -12.63 13.14
C SER A 259 -18.12 -13.49 12.03
N ILE A 260 -17.60 -13.35 10.83
CA ILE A 260 -18.05 -14.08 9.65
C ILE A 260 -16.86 -14.91 9.17
N ILE A 261 -17.10 -16.18 8.86
CA ILE A 261 -16.08 -17.07 8.31
C ILE A 261 -15.72 -16.63 6.88
N ASP A 262 -14.50 -16.91 6.45
CA ASP A 262 -13.93 -16.40 5.19
C ASP A 262 -14.80 -16.76 3.97
N ASP A 263 -15.32 -17.98 3.92
CA ASP A 263 -16.16 -18.45 2.80
C ASP A 263 -17.47 -17.67 2.68
N VAL A 264 -18.09 -17.34 3.81
CA VAL A 264 -19.31 -16.54 3.84
C VAL A 264 -18.98 -15.08 3.50
N TRP A 265 -17.90 -14.53 4.06
CA TRP A 265 -17.48 -13.16 3.79
C TRP A 265 -17.26 -12.91 2.30
N GLN A 266 -16.63 -13.85 1.59
CA GLN A 266 -16.40 -13.76 0.14
C GLN A 266 -17.69 -13.77 -0.69
N ALA A 267 -18.75 -14.40 -0.18
CA ALA A 267 -20.05 -14.47 -0.84
C ALA A 267 -20.94 -13.23 -0.59
N LEU A 268 -20.60 -12.39 0.40
CA LEU A 268 -21.37 -11.20 0.71
C LEU A 268 -21.11 -10.08 -0.30
N MET A 269 -22.18 -9.41 -0.71
CA MET A 269 -22.10 -8.19 -1.51
C MET A 269 -22.74 -7.01 -0.79
N ILE A 270 -22.27 -5.82 -1.11
CA ILE A 270 -22.87 -4.58 -0.64
C ILE A 270 -24.27 -4.44 -1.25
N ASP A 271 -25.28 -4.35 -0.40
CA ASP A 271 -26.64 -4.06 -0.82
C ASP A 271 -26.75 -2.60 -1.26
N LYS A 272 -26.86 -2.40 -2.58
CA LYS A 272 -27.01 -1.07 -3.18
C LYS A 272 -28.35 -0.41 -2.87
N THR A 273 -29.38 -1.19 -2.54
CA THR A 273 -30.69 -0.63 -2.19
C THR A 273 -30.60 0.04 -0.82
N PHE A 274 -29.98 -0.62 0.16
CA PHE A 274 -29.75 -0.08 1.49
C PHE A 274 -28.95 1.24 1.49
N LEU A 275 -27.96 1.37 0.59
CA LEU A 275 -27.17 2.60 0.45
C LEU A 275 -27.95 3.80 -0.09
N LYS A 276 -29.04 3.58 -0.83
CA LYS A 276 -29.86 4.67 -1.39
C LYS A 276 -30.88 5.24 -0.41
N TYR A 277 -31.25 4.48 0.61
CA TYR A 277 -32.29 4.83 1.57
C TYR A 277 -31.75 5.38 2.90
N ARG A 278 -30.50 5.88 2.91
CA ARG A 278 -29.84 6.46 4.07
C ARG A 278 -29.35 7.86 3.76
#